data_AF-A0A7K9V4I1-F1
#
_entry.id   AF-A0A7K9V4I1-F1
#
_cell.length_a   1.000
_cell.length_b   1.000
_cell.length_c   1.000
_cell.angle_alpha   90.00
_cell.angle_beta   90.00
_cell.angle_gamma   90.00
#
_symmetry.space_group_name_H-M   'P 1'
#
loop_
_entity.id
_entity.type
_entity.pdbx_description
1 polymer ?
#
loop_
_entity_poly.entity_id
_entity_poly.type
_entity_poly.pdbx_seq_one_letter_code
_entity_poly.pdbx_strand_id
1 'polypeptide(L)'
;QNYHQDCKATINRQINLELYASCMYFSMSYYFNRDDVALKNFAKYFLHQSHEECEHAEKLMKLQNQRGGCIFLQDIKKPDRDDWDSGLLTAMECALHLEKNVNQSLLELHKLATEKNDPPLCDFTE
;
A
#
# COMPACT_ATOMS: atom_id res chain seq x y z
N GLN A 1 -20.68 -8.53 -17.20
CA GLN A 1 -19.38 -8.61 -16.49
C GLN A 1 -19.64 -8.20 -15.05
N ASN A 2 -19.52 -9.11 -14.09
CA ASN A 2 -19.94 -8.93 -12.70
C ASN A 2 -18.95 -8.06 -11.91
N TYR A 3 -18.74 -6.82 -12.34
CA TYR A 3 -17.79 -5.90 -11.70
C TYR A 3 -18.52 -4.68 -11.15
N HIS A 4 -18.99 -4.84 -9.91
CA HIS A 4 -19.82 -3.87 -9.20
C HIS A 4 -19.04 -2.57 -8.95
N GLN A 5 -19.75 -1.43 -9.00
CA GLN A 5 -19.15 -0.10 -8.83
C GLN A 5 -18.41 0.03 -7.48
N ASP A 6 -18.97 -0.53 -6.41
CA ASP A 6 -18.33 -0.62 -5.09
C ASP A 6 -16.94 -1.27 -5.16
N CYS A 7 -16.79 -2.41 -5.86
CA CYS A 7 -15.49 -3.07 -6.01
C CYS A 7 -14.49 -2.19 -6.78
N LYS A 8 -14.96 -1.47 -7.82
CA LYS A 8 -14.11 -0.52 -8.58
C LYS A 8 -13.59 0.60 -7.68
N ALA A 9 -14.45 1.13 -6.82
CA ALA A 9 -14.13 2.21 -5.91
C ALA A 9 -13.15 1.74 -4.82
N THR A 10 -13.36 0.55 -4.25
CA THR A 10 -12.47 -0.03 -3.24
C THR A 10 -11.09 -0.33 -3.83
N ILE A 11 -11.00 -0.86 -5.07
CA ILE A 11 -9.70 -1.06 -5.74
C ILE A 11 -8.96 0.27 -5.93
N ASN A 12 -9.65 1.33 -6.38
CA ASN A 12 -9.03 2.65 -6.51
C ASN A 12 -8.53 3.19 -5.16
N ARG A 13 -9.27 2.94 -4.07
CA ARG A 13 -8.85 3.29 -2.72
C ARG A 13 -7.64 2.47 -2.27
N GLN A 14 -7.62 1.17 -2.56
CA GLN A 14 -6.49 0.29 -2.25
C GLN A 14 -5.23 0.74 -2.99
N ILE A 15 -5.33 1.06 -4.29
CA ILE A 15 -4.21 1.58 -5.08
C ILE A 15 -3.59 2.83 -4.41
N ASN A 16 -4.42 3.77 -3.96
CA ASN A 16 -3.93 4.95 -3.26
C ASN A 16 -3.28 4.61 -1.91
N LEU A 17 -3.81 3.62 -1.19
CA LEU A 17 -3.23 3.14 0.07
C LEU A 17 -1.86 2.49 -0.14
N GLU A 18 -1.68 1.65 -1.18
CA GLU A 18 -0.38 1.05 -1.51
C GLU A 18 0.64 2.12 -1.92
N LEU A 19 0.22 3.11 -2.71
CA LEU A 19 1.10 4.23 -3.07
C LEU A 19 1.50 5.08 -1.86
N TYR A 20 0.56 5.30 -0.93
CA TYR A 20 0.85 5.95 0.35
C TYR A 20 1.84 5.13 1.18
N ALA A 21 1.66 3.81 1.25
CA ALA A 21 2.57 2.91 1.94
C ALA A 21 3.98 2.96 1.34
N SER A 22 4.07 2.95 0.01
CA SER A 22 5.32 3.12 -0.72
C SER A 22 6.02 4.44 -0.37
N CYS A 23 5.29 5.56 -0.35
CA CYS A 23 5.85 6.87 0.05
C CYS A 23 6.34 6.91 1.50
N MET A 24 5.62 6.27 2.44
CA MET A 24 6.02 6.13 3.84
C MET A 24 7.35 5.38 3.96
N TYR A 25 7.46 4.23 3.29
CA TYR A 25 8.69 3.44 3.27
C TYR A 25 9.86 4.15 2.59
N PHE A 26 9.58 4.93 1.55
CA PHE A 26 10.59 5.78 0.91
C PHE A 26 11.12 6.82 1.89
N SER A 27 10.25 7.53 2.61
CA SER A 27 10.65 8.50 3.66
C SER A 27 11.53 7.85 4.72
N MET A 28 11.12 6.69 5.26
CA MET A 28 11.92 5.92 6.23
C MET A 28 13.29 5.56 5.67
N SER A 29 13.36 5.02 4.45
CA SER A 29 14.61 4.60 3.82
C SER A 29 15.64 5.73 3.76
N TYR A 30 15.23 6.91 3.27
CA TYR A 30 16.12 8.05 3.14
C TYR A 30 16.50 8.66 4.50
N TYR A 31 15.61 8.60 5.49
CA TYR A 31 15.94 8.97 6.86
C TYR A 31 17.07 8.10 7.43
N PHE A 32 16.96 6.77 7.31
CA PHE A 32 18.00 5.85 7.77
C PHE A 32 19.32 5.94 7.01
N ASN A 33 19.28 6.48 5.78
CA ASN A 33 20.45 6.70 4.95
C ASN A 33 21.16 8.04 5.25
N ARG A 34 20.61 8.91 6.11
CA ARG A 34 21.29 10.14 6.53
C ARG A 34 22.59 9.82 7.27
N ASP A 35 23.57 10.71 7.15
CA ASP A 35 24.91 10.53 7.72
C ASP A 35 24.92 10.50 9.26
N ASP A 36 23.90 11.09 9.91
CA ASP A 36 23.71 11.13 11.36
C ASP A 36 23.09 9.84 11.94
N VAL A 37 22.32 9.09 11.13
CA VAL A 37 21.72 7.80 11.54
C VAL A 37 22.57 6.61 11.07
N ALA A 38 23.05 6.66 9.82
CA ALA A 38 23.98 5.71 9.19
C ALA A 38 23.56 4.21 9.23
N LEU A 39 22.27 3.90 9.27
CA LEU A 39 21.73 2.53 9.31
C LEU A 39 21.45 1.98 7.90
N LYS A 40 22.51 1.75 7.12
CA LYS A 40 22.43 1.36 5.70
C LYS A 40 21.61 0.10 5.41
N ASN A 41 21.60 -0.88 6.30
CA ASN A 41 20.82 -2.11 6.11
C ASN A 41 19.31 -1.87 6.28
N PHE A 42 18.92 -1.01 7.23
CA PHE A 42 17.53 -0.61 7.40
C PHE A 42 17.06 0.28 6.25
N ALA A 43 17.91 1.20 5.79
CA ALA A 43 17.63 1.98 4.59
C ALA A 43 17.32 1.08 3.38
N LYS A 44 18.14 0.05 3.15
CA LYS A 44 17.91 -0.94 2.07
C LYS A 44 16.63 -1.75 2.26
N TYR A 45 16.34 -2.19 3.49
CA TYR A 45 15.11 -2.92 3.82
C TYR A 45 13.87 -2.10 3.48
N PHE A 46 13.79 -0.85 3.97
CA PHE A 46 12.64 0.02 3.70
C PHE A 46 12.55 0.43 2.23
N LEU A 47 13.69 0.58 1.53
CA LEU A 47 13.67 0.83 0.08
C LEU A 47 13.07 -0.36 -0.68
N HIS A 48 13.42 -1.58 -0.28
CA HIS A 48 12.86 -2.78 -0.88
C HIS A 48 11.35 -2.87 -0.65
N GLN A 49 10.87 -2.66 0.59
CA GLN A 49 9.44 -2.62 0.88
C GLN A 49 8.71 -1.55 0.06
N SER A 50 9.30 -0.35 -0.08
CA SER A 50 8.71 0.72 -0.90
C SER A 50 8.49 0.29 -2.36
N HIS A 51 9.44 -0.47 -2.93
CA HIS A 51 9.30 -1.01 -4.28
C HIS A 51 8.24 -2.12 -4.36
N GLU A 52 8.18 -3.02 -3.37
CA GLU A 52 7.14 -4.05 -3.31
C GLU A 52 5.73 -3.44 -3.26
N GLU A 53 5.52 -2.40 -2.45
CA GLU A 53 4.21 -1.71 -2.41
C GLU A 53 3.87 -0.99 -3.72
N CYS A 54 4.88 -0.48 -4.43
CA CYS A 54 4.66 0.09 -5.76
C CYS A 54 4.24 -1.00 -6.76
N GLU A 55 4.85 -2.18 -6.70
CA GLU A 55 4.44 -3.33 -7.51
C GLU A 55 3.01 -3.81 -7.15
N HIS A 56 2.62 -3.77 -5.87
CA HIS A 56 1.25 -4.05 -5.44
C HIS A 56 0.26 -3.06 -6.06
N ALA A 57 0.56 -1.75 -6.00
CA ALA A 57 -0.25 -0.72 -6.62
C ALA A 57 -0.40 -0.95 -8.13
N GLU A 58 0.69 -1.28 -8.83
CA GLU A 58 0.65 -1.57 -10.27
C GLU A 58 -0.17 -2.82 -10.61
N LYS A 59 -0.07 -3.90 -9.80
CA LYS A 59 -0.88 -5.11 -9.98
C LYS A 59 -2.37 -4.80 -9.85
N LEU A 60 -2.75 -3.99 -8.86
CA LEU A 60 -4.13 -3.53 -8.68
C LEU A 60 -4.61 -2.64 -9.84
N MET A 61 -3.77 -1.75 -10.36
CA MET A 61 -4.09 -0.95 -11.55
C MET A 61 -4.31 -1.83 -12.78
N LYS A 62 -3.47 -2.86 -12.98
CA LYS A 62 -3.65 -3.84 -14.07
C LYS A 62 -4.96 -4.60 -13.90
N LEU A 63 -5.30 -5.03 -12.70
CA LEU A 63 -6.57 -5.69 -12.39
C LEU A 63 -7.77 -4.78 -12.71
N GLN A 64 -7.72 -3.51 -12.28
CA GLN A 64 -8.76 -2.51 -12.56
C GLN A 64 -9.02 -2.40 -14.07
N ASN A 65 -7.96 -2.30 -14.88
CA ASN A 65 -8.07 -2.19 -16.33
C ASN A 65 -8.57 -3.50 -16.99
N GLN A 66 -8.09 -4.65 -16.55
CA GLN A 66 -8.53 -5.97 -17.06
C GLN A 66 -10.03 -6.21 -16.82
N ARG A 67 -10.57 -5.69 -15.72
CA ARG A 67 -11.97 -5.82 -15.34
C ARG A 67 -12.87 -4.75 -15.98
N GLY A 68 -12.32 -3.85 -16.81
CA GLY A 68 -13.07 -2.73 -17.41
C GLY A 68 -13.46 -1.65 -16.39
N GLY A 69 -12.66 -1.50 -15.33
CA GLY A 69 -12.72 -0.38 -14.40
C GLY A 69 -12.01 0.86 -14.95
N CYS A 70 -12.19 1.98 -14.26
CA CYS A 70 -11.43 3.20 -14.52
C CYS A 70 -10.59 3.51 -13.28
N ILE A 71 -9.31 3.80 -13.50
CA ILE A 71 -8.38 4.16 -12.44
C ILE A 71 -8.58 5.64 -12.14
N PHE A 72 -8.92 5.96 -10.89
CA PHE A 72 -9.00 7.32 -10.39
C PHE A 72 -7.96 7.50 -9.28
N LEU A 73 -6.79 8.04 -9.66
CA LEU A 73 -5.75 8.37 -8.71
C LEU A 73 -6.17 9.58 -7.88
N GLN A 74 -5.93 9.50 -6.57
CA GLN A 74 -6.15 10.59 -5.63
C GLN A 74 -4.80 11.10 -5.12
N ASP A 75 -4.84 12.23 -4.43
CA ASP A 75 -3.67 12.81 -3.80
C ASP A 75 -3.05 11.80 -2.82
N ILE A 76 -1.76 11.53 -3.01
CA ILE A 76 -0.98 10.73 -2.07
C ILE A 76 -0.58 11.66 -0.94
N LYS A 77 -1.13 11.42 0.24
CA LYS A 77 -0.78 12.24 1.41
C LYS A 77 0.69 12.06 1.74
N LYS A 78 1.34 13.16 2.12
CA LYS A 78 2.68 13.09 2.67
C LYS A 78 2.66 12.30 3.98
N PRO A 79 3.77 11.65 4.35
CA PRO A 79 3.96 11.10 5.68
C PRO A 79 3.65 12.14 6.76
N ASP A 80 3.01 11.70 7.85
CA ASP A 80 2.72 12.57 9.00
C ASP A 80 3.98 13.02 9.74
N ARG A 81 5.13 12.37 9.47
CA ARG A 81 6.42 12.62 10.14
C ARG A 81 7.56 12.59 9.13
N ASP A 82 8.41 13.63 9.20
CA ASP A 82 9.64 13.74 8.44
C ASP A 82 10.88 13.33 9.27
N ASP A 83 10.81 13.42 10.61
CA ASP A 83 11.82 12.92 11.54
C ASP A 83 11.34 11.64 12.24
N TRP A 84 12.18 10.61 12.20
CA TRP A 84 12.01 9.35 12.92
C TRP A 84 12.95 9.30 14.14
N ASP A 85 12.93 10.36 14.96
CA ASP A 85 13.88 10.68 16.05
C ASP A 85 14.21 9.51 17.02
N SER A 86 13.27 8.58 17.22
CA SER A 86 13.46 7.33 17.99
C SER A 86 14.10 6.19 17.18
N GLY A 87 14.80 6.55 16.12
CA GLY A 87 15.73 5.74 15.35
C GLY A 87 15.03 4.68 14.53
N LEU A 88 14.58 3.59 15.15
CA LEU A 88 14.16 2.36 14.45
C LEU A 88 12.83 1.80 14.96
N LEU A 89 12.61 1.81 16.28
CA LEU A 89 11.42 1.21 16.88
C LEU A 89 10.15 1.87 16.35
N THR A 90 10.12 3.19 16.30
CA THR A 90 8.95 3.93 15.80
C THR A 90 8.74 3.76 14.31
N ALA A 91 9.80 3.63 13.50
CA ALA A 91 9.67 3.32 12.08
C ALA A 91 9.05 1.92 11.89
N MET A 92 9.50 0.93 12.66
CA MET A 92 8.95 -0.43 12.63
C MET A 92 7.52 -0.50 13.17
N GLU A 93 7.18 0.24 14.22
CA GLU A 93 5.81 0.35 14.75
C GLU A 93 4.87 0.99 13.73
N CYS A 94 5.31 2.06 13.06
CA CYS A 94 4.56 2.70 11.99
C CYS A 94 4.40 1.77 10.78
N ALA A 95 5.45 1.06 10.37
CA ALA A 95 5.38 0.05 9.33
C ALA A 95 4.36 -1.05 9.69
N LEU A 96 4.44 -1.60 10.90
CA LEU A 96 3.49 -2.62 11.37
C LEU A 96 2.04 -2.10 11.38
N HIS A 97 1.82 -0.85 11.79
CA HIS A 97 0.50 -0.25 11.78
C HIS A 97 -0.02 -0.04 10.35
N LEU A 98 0.85 0.39 9.44
CA LEU A 98 0.55 0.57 8.03
C LEU A 98 0.18 -0.77 7.37
N GLU A 99 0.98 -1.82 7.57
CA GLU A 99 0.69 -3.18 7.09
C GLU A 99 -0.65 -3.71 7.63
N LYS A 100 -0.94 -3.47 8.91
CA LYS A 100 -2.24 -3.85 9.49
C LYS A 100 -3.40 -3.13 8.81
N ASN A 101 -3.23 -1.85 8.47
CA ASN A 101 -4.26 -1.09 7.77
C ASN A 101 -4.45 -1.56 6.32
N VAL A 102 -3.34 -1.84 5.62
CA VAL A 102 -3.37 -2.43 4.27
C VAL A 102 -4.09 -3.78 4.30
N ASN A 103 -3.70 -4.67 5.21
CA ASN A 103 -4.31 -5.98 5.39
C ASN A 103 -5.80 -5.88 5.75
N GLN A 104 -6.19 -4.95 6.65
CA GLN A 104 -7.60 -4.74 6.98
C GLN A 104 -8.41 -4.27 5.77
N SER A 105 -7.84 -3.39 4.94
CA SER A 105 -8.47 -2.93 3.70
C SER A 105 -8.60 -4.05 2.65
N LEU A 106 -7.61 -4.94 2.55
CA LEU A 106 -7.68 -6.14 1.72
C LEU A 106 -8.75 -7.13 2.20
N LEU A 107 -8.88 -7.34 3.51
CA LEU A 107 -9.94 -8.18 4.09
C LEU A 107 -11.34 -7.61 3.81
N GLU A 108 -11.50 -6.30 3.88
CA GLU A 108 -12.74 -5.61 3.50
C GLU A 108 -13.04 -5.76 2.00
N LEU A 109 -12.02 -5.66 1.15
CA LEU A 109 -12.13 -5.90 -0.29
C LEU A 109 -12.53 -7.35 -0.59
N HIS A 110 -11.91 -8.34 0.06
CA HIS A 110 -12.25 -9.75 -0.09
C HIS A 110 -13.69 -10.04 0.36
N LYS A 111 -14.11 -9.46 1.50
CA LYS A 111 -15.50 -9.57 1.97
C LYS A 111 -16.49 -8.98 0.96
N LEU A 112 -16.19 -7.79 0.42
CA LEU A 112 -17.02 -7.15 -0.60
C LEU A 112 -17.08 -8.00 -1.89
N ALA A 113 -15.95 -8.57 -2.32
CA ALA A 113 -15.89 -9.46 -3.47
C ALA A 113 -16.78 -10.70 -3.27
N THR A 114 -16.77 -11.26 -2.05
CA THR A 114 -17.62 -12.40 -1.66
C THR A 114 -19.10 -12.01 -1.68
N GLU A 115 -19.48 -10.88 -1.07
CA GLU A 115 -20.86 -10.37 -1.04
C GLU A 115 -21.42 -10.08 -2.44
N LYS A 116 -20.57 -9.62 -3.36
CA LYS A 116 -20.94 -9.30 -4.75
C LYS A 116 -20.80 -10.50 -5.70
N ASN A 117 -20.44 -11.69 -5.19
CA ASN A 117 -20.18 -12.90 -5.96
C ASN A 117 -19.17 -12.67 -7.10
N ASP A 118 -17.98 -12.15 -6.77
CA ASP A 118 -16.87 -11.93 -7.70
C ASP A 118 -15.68 -12.87 -7.39
N PRO A 119 -15.74 -14.15 -7.79
CA PRO A 119 -14.68 -15.13 -7.50
C PRO A 119 -13.28 -14.71 -7.96
N PRO A 120 -13.07 -14.14 -9.17
CA PRO A 120 -11.74 -13.74 -9.57
C PRO A 120 -11.16 -12.56 -8.79
N LEU A 121 -12.00 -11.79 -8.07
CA LEU A 121 -11.50 -10.76 -7.14
C LEU A 121 -11.15 -11.37 -5.78
N CYS A 122 -11.90 -12.37 -5.31
CA CYS A 122 -11.54 -13.15 -4.12
C CYS A 122 -10.18 -13.83 -4.31
N ASP A 123 -9.99 -14.56 -5.41
CA ASP A 123 -8.73 -15.28 -5.73
C ASP A 123 -7.52 -14.35 -5.86
N PHE A 124 -7.73 -13.09 -6.23
CA PHE A 124 -6.64 -12.10 -6.33
C PHE A 124 -6.19 -11.60 -4.95
N THR A 125 -7.08 -11.66 -3.96
CA THR A 125 -6.86 -11.17 -2.59
C THR A 125 -6.53 -12.28 -1.58
N GLU A 126 -6.58 -13.56 -1.99
CA GLU A 126 -6.04 -14.71 -1.25
C GLU A 126 -4.52 -14.85 -1.43
#